data_AF-A0AAT9GPE4-F1
#
_entry.id   AF-A0AAT9GPE4-F1
#
_cell.length_a   1.000
_cell.length_b   1.000
_cell.length_c   1.000
_cell.angle_alpha   90.00
_cell.angle_beta   90.00
_cell.angle_gamma   90.00
#
_symmetry.space_group_name_H-M   'P 1'
#
loop_
_entity.id
_entity.type
_entity.pdbx_description
1 polymer ?
#
loop_
_entity_poly.entity_id
_entity_poly.type
_entity_poly.pdbx_seq_one_letter_code
_entity_poly.pdbx_strand_id
1 'polypeptide(L)'
;MSFLINNVNELVKKVIIMIINGLLTFYLSLHLTNLNFSYIMFGLVLAISFLVGEILMPLLIGGSIIIENLSVFQSLLSGNVSISTTLIEKILIIIVFLLIVPIIHLAVRKNSRGLISASSLILQYFNPTYSFIFYFSGISFNENYIDGILSFLPFIYLLFNYNIHNLIVPLIFLLIASIIYSYNKHFYSIIGVFPLAISAYYLSTTFGISTIYYGIILSAVINVIDKVINTTKNIKENKEAFFALKNKITEEIKNITTALYSIKSDIGKERSDIIKLLDTTQTSLSSLQNKLNECNNLKCLNEINDELNNSKRILTIEINNVLFDLIREYNDFTLELKKIGVNLTELEYPKEEIKIEEIVNFYRQLKQTIESNLILATNIINNMIENLSKDLGIMQDKITIINMNFISSKLNGIDVSLIDKKLNSCTSKALEVVSVFGNEEDYELKKSLADLSLQQFTVSKLNNATKILEKINNIFLVDLSALNNSLKALSSIYNLPEIDNLTNLINIEIQTLQTPDMPYCEKISRLYNSISEIKEAIELANNKDTLTQLSELVETLLPQILETGEVNLDEVGINDKYVNFIIALLNKKGFNAKVEGNKILLKINSKE
;
A
#
# COMPACT_ATOMS: atom_id res chain seq x y z
N MET A 1 -44.21 1.65 19.73
CA MET A 1 -44.96 2.91 19.92
C MET A 1 -44.24 4.15 19.37
N SER A 2 -43.08 4.01 18.70
CA SER A 2 -42.32 5.13 18.10
C SER A 2 -42.53 5.31 16.59
N PHE A 3 -43.54 4.65 16.01
CA PHE A 3 -43.74 4.60 14.55
C PHE A 3 -44.89 5.49 14.05
N LEU A 4 -45.56 6.26 14.93
CA LEU A 4 -46.80 6.98 14.56
C LEU A 4 -46.67 8.50 14.52
N ILE A 5 -45.57 9.11 14.97
CA ILE A 5 -45.50 10.58 15.09
C ILE A 5 -44.08 11.06 14.78
N ASN A 6 -43.82 11.36 13.51
CA ASN A 6 -42.59 12.05 13.07
C ASN A 6 -42.75 13.58 13.04
N ASN A 7 -43.96 14.12 13.28
CA ASN A 7 -44.23 15.55 13.14
C ASN A 7 -45.01 16.09 14.35
N VAL A 8 -44.38 16.99 15.12
CA VAL A 8 -44.96 17.56 16.34
C VAL A 8 -46.18 18.43 16.01
N ASN A 9 -46.17 19.17 14.90
CA ASN A 9 -47.34 19.92 14.44
C ASN A 9 -48.56 19.03 14.14
N GLU A 10 -48.35 17.82 13.63
CA GLU A 10 -49.46 16.88 13.39
C GLU A 10 -50.05 16.37 14.71
N LEU A 11 -49.22 16.15 15.73
CA LEU A 11 -49.67 15.78 17.08
C LEU A 11 -50.47 16.92 17.71
N VAL A 12 -49.94 18.16 17.69
CA VAL A 12 -50.64 19.33 18.25
C VAL A 12 -51.98 19.56 17.54
N LYS A 13 -52.00 19.44 16.21
CA LYS A 13 -53.22 19.51 15.40
C LYS A 13 -54.25 18.44 15.79
N LYS A 14 -53.82 17.19 15.95
CA LYS A 14 -54.70 16.07 16.40
C LYS A 14 -55.28 16.33 17.79
N VAL A 15 -54.48 16.85 18.72
CA VAL A 15 -54.96 17.21 20.08
C VAL A 15 -55.98 18.34 20.03
N ILE A 16 -55.77 19.38 19.22
CA ILE A 16 -56.73 20.47 19.06
C ILE A 16 -58.03 19.97 18.44
N ILE A 17 -57.96 19.17 17.37
CA ILE A 17 -59.12 18.51 16.75
C ILE A 17 -59.89 17.68 17.77
N MET A 18 -59.18 16.90 18.59
CA MET A 18 -59.76 16.06 19.63
C MET A 18 -60.56 16.90 20.64
N ILE A 19 -59.96 17.96 21.18
CA ILE A 19 -60.62 18.84 22.16
C ILE A 19 -61.85 19.52 21.55
N ILE A 20 -61.72 20.07 20.34
CA ILE A 20 -62.81 20.74 19.63
C ILE A 20 -63.97 19.77 19.37
N ASN A 21 -63.70 18.57 18.86
CA ASN A 21 -64.72 17.55 18.62
C ASN A 21 -65.41 17.11 19.91
N GLY A 22 -64.65 16.95 20.99
CA GLY A 22 -65.20 16.69 22.32
C GLY A 22 -66.20 17.78 22.72
N LEU A 23 -65.76 19.04 22.70
CA LEU A 23 -66.59 20.19 23.09
C LEU A 23 -67.85 20.32 22.22
N LEU A 24 -67.75 20.16 20.90
CA LEU A 24 -68.89 20.17 20.00
C LEU A 24 -69.85 19.02 20.30
N THR A 25 -69.35 17.82 20.57
CA THR A 25 -70.20 16.67 20.93
C THR A 25 -70.92 16.90 22.25
N PHE A 26 -70.23 17.48 23.24
CA PHE A 26 -70.85 17.85 24.50
C PHE A 26 -72.00 18.85 24.28
N TYR A 27 -71.79 19.86 23.42
CA TYR A 27 -72.84 20.80 23.05
C TYR A 27 -74.06 20.12 22.40
N LEU A 28 -73.82 19.23 21.42
CA LEU A 28 -74.88 18.50 20.72
C LEU A 28 -75.68 17.61 21.68
N SER A 29 -74.97 16.84 22.51
CA SER A 29 -75.60 15.93 23.47
C SER A 29 -76.38 16.67 24.55
N LEU A 30 -75.92 17.84 24.99
CA LEU A 30 -76.67 18.68 25.95
C LEU A 30 -78.03 19.11 25.40
N HIS A 31 -78.13 19.38 24.10
CA HIS A 31 -79.38 19.80 23.45
C HIS A 31 -80.33 18.63 23.15
N LEU A 32 -79.80 17.41 23.06
CA LEU A 32 -80.58 16.21 22.69
C LEU A 32 -80.91 15.30 23.89
N THR A 33 -80.13 15.38 24.98
CA THR A 33 -80.16 14.42 26.09
C THR A 33 -79.88 15.10 27.44
N ASN A 34 -79.59 14.33 28.51
CA ASN A 34 -79.28 14.87 29.83
C ASN A 34 -77.77 15.14 30.04
N LEU A 35 -77.46 15.89 31.10
CA LEU A 35 -76.10 16.28 31.49
C LEU A 35 -75.15 15.08 31.66
N ASN A 36 -75.59 14.01 32.32
CA ASN A 36 -74.78 12.82 32.58
C ASN A 36 -74.37 12.11 31.28
N PHE A 37 -75.31 11.95 30.33
CA PHE A 37 -75.03 11.38 29.02
C PHE A 37 -74.06 12.26 28.21
N SER A 38 -74.18 13.57 28.35
CA SER A 38 -73.30 14.54 27.65
C SER A 38 -71.84 14.40 28.07
N TYR A 39 -71.55 14.22 29.37
CA TYR A 39 -70.19 13.96 29.86
C TYR A 39 -69.61 12.63 29.37
N ILE A 40 -70.44 11.58 29.26
CA ILE A 40 -70.01 10.28 28.73
C ILE A 40 -69.65 10.41 27.25
N MET A 41 -70.51 11.07 26.46
CA MET A 41 -70.27 11.29 25.03
C MET A 41 -69.04 12.16 24.77
N PHE A 42 -68.81 13.18 25.61
CA PHE A 42 -67.58 13.98 25.59
C PHE A 42 -66.33 13.10 25.74
N GLY A 43 -66.29 12.24 26.77
CA GLY A 43 -65.16 11.35 27.02
C GLY A 43 -64.92 10.34 25.89
N LEU A 44 -65.98 9.74 25.36
CA LEU A 44 -65.90 8.80 24.24
C LEU A 44 -65.39 9.47 22.95
N VAL A 45 -65.91 10.65 22.62
CA VAL A 45 -65.49 11.37 21.42
C VAL A 45 -64.07 11.92 21.55
N LEU A 46 -63.63 12.32 22.74
CA LEU A 46 -62.20 12.62 22.95
C LEU A 46 -61.33 11.40 22.59
N ALA A 47 -61.67 10.21 23.07
CA ALA A 47 -60.88 9.01 22.79
C ALA A 47 -60.86 8.64 21.29
N ILE A 48 -62.01 8.71 20.61
CA ILE A 48 -62.14 8.32 19.20
C ILE A 48 -61.60 9.38 18.23
N SER A 49 -61.66 10.67 18.59
CA SER A 49 -61.22 11.77 17.73
C SER A 49 -59.73 11.76 17.45
N PHE A 50 -58.91 11.11 18.29
CA PHE A 50 -57.50 10.94 17.98
C PHE A 50 -57.25 10.09 16.72
N LEU A 51 -58.17 9.14 16.41
CA LEU A 51 -58.05 8.22 15.28
C LEU A 51 -58.79 8.72 14.03
N VAL A 52 -60.00 9.27 14.19
CA VAL A 52 -60.89 9.65 13.06
C VAL A 52 -61.36 11.11 13.13
N GLY A 53 -60.62 11.97 13.84
CA GLY A 53 -61.05 13.34 14.14
C GLY A 53 -61.38 14.20 12.94
N GLU A 54 -60.63 14.07 11.83
CA GLU A 54 -60.86 14.83 10.59
C GLU A 54 -62.15 14.41 9.85
N ILE A 55 -62.60 13.16 10.06
CA ILE A 55 -63.86 12.64 9.51
C ILE A 55 -65.03 13.05 10.41
N LEU A 56 -64.81 13.05 11.73
CA LEU A 56 -65.84 13.37 12.70
C LEU A 56 -66.18 14.87 12.72
N MET A 57 -65.18 15.74 12.50
CA MET A 57 -65.34 17.19 12.62
C MET A 57 -66.41 17.78 11.67
N PRO A 58 -66.48 17.45 10.36
CA PRO A 58 -67.58 17.88 9.49
C PRO A 58 -68.96 17.43 9.96
N LEU A 59 -69.08 16.21 10.49
CA LEU A 59 -70.34 15.68 11.01
C LEU A 59 -70.81 16.46 12.24
N LEU A 60 -69.88 16.80 13.13
CA LEU A 60 -70.17 17.62 14.31
C LEU A 60 -70.54 19.05 13.95
N ILE A 61 -69.81 19.68 13.02
CA ILE A 61 -70.16 21.02 12.49
C ILE A 61 -71.58 21.00 11.91
N GLY A 62 -71.89 20.04 11.02
CA GLY A 62 -73.21 19.93 10.40
C GLY A 62 -74.32 19.69 11.44
N GLY A 63 -74.08 18.79 12.39
CA GLY A 63 -74.99 18.55 13.51
C GLY A 63 -75.24 19.82 14.35
N SER A 64 -74.20 20.62 14.59
CA SER A 64 -74.33 21.85 15.40
C SER A 64 -75.16 22.91 14.67
N ILE A 65 -74.94 23.07 13.37
CA ILE A 65 -75.73 23.98 12.53
C ILE A 65 -77.22 23.57 12.53
N ILE A 66 -77.50 22.27 12.44
CA ILE A 66 -78.88 21.73 12.47
C ILE A 66 -79.54 21.99 13.83
N ILE A 67 -78.85 21.72 14.94
CA ILE A 67 -79.41 21.92 16.28
C ILE A 67 -79.68 23.41 16.54
N GLU A 68 -78.75 24.29 16.18
CA GLU A 68 -78.90 25.73 16.38
C GLU A 68 -80.10 26.29 15.60
N ASN A 69 -80.42 25.71 14.44
CA ASN A 69 -81.49 26.17 13.55
C ASN A 69 -82.68 25.19 13.50
N LEU A 70 -82.86 24.37 14.55
CA LEU A 70 -83.81 23.25 14.55
C LEU A 70 -85.26 23.69 14.27
N SER A 71 -85.69 24.83 14.81
CA SER A 71 -87.03 25.38 14.60
C SER A 71 -87.29 25.77 13.13
N VAL A 72 -86.26 26.24 12.44
CA VAL A 72 -86.34 26.59 11.00
C VAL A 72 -86.37 25.32 10.15
N PHE A 73 -85.55 24.33 10.47
CA PHE A 73 -85.58 23.04 9.77
C PHE A 73 -86.90 22.29 9.98
N GLN A 74 -87.47 22.31 11.19
CA GLN A 74 -88.77 21.71 11.49
C GLN A 74 -89.92 22.40 10.74
N SER A 75 -89.89 23.73 10.62
CA SER A 75 -90.89 24.49 9.85
C SER A 75 -90.80 24.24 8.34
N LEU A 76 -89.58 24.08 7.79
CA LEU A 76 -89.37 23.66 6.40
C LEU A 76 -89.89 22.25 6.13
N LEU A 77 -89.61 21.30 7.02
CA LEU A 77 -90.03 19.89 6.88
C LEU A 77 -91.54 19.70 7.05
N SER A 78 -92.19 20.54 7.85
CA SER A 78 -93.65 20.52 8.05
C SER A 78 -94.44 21.32 6.99
N GLY A 79 -93.76 21.97 6.04
CA GLY A 79 -94.40 22.70 4.94
C GLY A 79 -95.00 24.05 5.34
N ASN A 80 -94.61 24.63 6.48
CA ASN A 80 -95.10 25.93 6.93
C ASN A 80 -94.40 27.08 6.16
N VAL A 81 -95.18 27.92 5.46
CA VAL A 81 -94.70 28.90 4.47
C VAL A 81 -94.30 30.26 5.07
N SER A 82 -94.32 30.43 6.40
CA SER A 82 -94.04 31.73 7.05
C SER A 82 -92.56 31.97 7.41
N ILE A 83 -91.62 31.37 6.68
CA ILE A 83 -90.19 31.54 6.94
C ILE A 83 -89.66 32.74 6.17
N SER A 84 -89.02 33.68 6.87
CA SER A 84 -88.39 34.85 6.25
C SER A 84 -87.28 34.44 5.28
N THR A 85 -87.25 35.01 4.08
CA THR A 85 -86.15 34.84 3.10
C THR A 85 -84.79 35.19 3.70
N THR A 86 -84.74 36.18 4.59
CA THR A 86 -83.52 36.59 5.29
C THR A 86 -82.96 35.54 6.26
N LEU A 87 -83.81 34.68 6.83
CA LEU A 87 -83.37 33.57 7.68
C LEU A 87 -82.77 32.44 6.84
N ILE A 88 -83.35 32.17 5.67
CA ILE A 88 -82.84 31.18 4.72
C ILE A 88 -81.47 31.62 4.18
N GLU A 89 -81.32 32.90 3.83
CA GLU A 89 -80.03 33.48 3.41
C GLU A 89 -78.95 33.32 4.49
N LYS A 90 -79.26 33.60 5.76
CA LYS A 90 -78.33 33.41 6.89
C LYS A 90 -77.90 31.96 7.04
N ILE A 91 -78.84 31.00 6.96
CA ILE A 91 -78.53 29.57 7.05
C ILE A 91 -77.64 29.12 5.88
N LEU A 92 -77.92 29.58 4.66
CA LEU A 92 -77.09 29.28 3.49
C LEU A 92 -75.66 29.80 3.68
N ILE A 93 -75.49 31.02 4.20
CA ILE A 93 -74.18 31.61 4.48
C ILE A 93 -73.41 30.78 5.53
N ILE A 94 -74.10 30.36 6.61
CA ILE A 94 -73.54 29.46 7.63
C ILE A 94 -73.03 28.16 7.00
N ILE A 95 -73.87 27.51 6.20
CA ILE A 95 -73.54 26.24 5.54
C ILE A 95 -72.36 26.43 4.58
N VAL A 96 -72.36 27.50 3.78
CA VAL A 96 -71.29 27.75 2.81
C VAL A 96 -69.94 27.96 3.51
N PHE A 97 -69.86 28.90 4.46
CA PHE A 97 -68.58 29.29 5.05
C PHE A 97 -68.10 28.36 6.17
N LEU A 98 -69.01 27.76 6.95
CA LEU A 98 -68.62 26.92 8.09
C LEU A 98 -68.63 25.42 7.77
N LEU A 99 -69.27 24.97 6.68
CA LEU A 99 -69.32 23.55 6.31
C LEU A 99 -68.72 23.29 4.92
N ILE A 100 -69.26 23.88 3.86
CA ILE A 100 -68.85 23.57 2.47
C ILE A 100 -67.39 23.97 2.22
N VAL A 101 -67.02 25.22 2.52
CA VAL A 101 -65.65 25.71 2.29
C VAL A 101 -64.59 24.91 3.07
N PRO A 102 -64.77 24.63 4.38
CA PRO A 102 -63.89 23.73 5.12
C PRO A 102 -63.81 22.30 4.58
N ILE A 103 -64.93 21.73 4.09
CA ILE A 103 -64.94 20.40 3.46
C ILE A 103 -64.15 20.42 2.15
N ILE A 104 -64.27 21.47 1.33
CA ILE A 104 -63.46 21.64 0.12
C ILE A 104 -61.98 21.72 0.50
N HIS A 105 -61.64 22.48 1.56
CA HIS A 105 -60.27 22.57 2.06
C HIS A 105 -59.73 21.17 2.45
N LEU A 106 -60.53 20.36 3.15
CA LEU A 106 -60.16 18.99 3.50
C LEU A 106 -60.07 18.07 2.26
N ALA A 107 -61.06 18.06 1.37
CA ALA A 107 -61.14 17.11 0.26
C ALA A 107 -60.10 17.38 -0.83
N VAL A 108 -59.87 18.66 -1.17
CA VAL A 108 -58.98 19.04 -2.27
C VAL A 108 -57.53 19.18 -1.79
N ARG A 109 -57.31 19.70 -0.59
CA ARG A 109 -55.96 20.00 -0.07
C ARG A 109 -55.49 19.02 1.00
N LYS A 110 -56.33 18.06 1.41
CA LYS A 110 -56.07 17.13 2.52
C LYS A 110 -55.71 17.89 3.82
N ASN A 111 -56.38 19.02 4.03
CA ASN A 111 -56.04 19.95 5.10
C ASN A 111 -57.26 20.32 5.94
N SER A 112 -57.28 19.90 7.21
CA SER A 112 -58.38 20.16 8.15
C SER A 112 -58.30 21.52 8.87
N ARG A 113 -57.38 22.41 8.48
CA ARG A 113 -57.22 23.75 9.08
C ARG A 113 -58.48 24.61 8.95
N GLY A 114 -59.14 24.61 7.80
CA GLY A 114 -60.43 25.28 7.63
C GLY A 114 -61.53 24.70 8.52
N LEU A 115 -61.49 23.39 8.81
CA LEU A 115 -62.42 22.75 9.73
C LEU A 115 -62.14 23.17 11.18
N ILE A 116 -60.87 23.28 11.58
CA ILE A 116 -60.50 23.81 12.91
C ILE A 116 -61.01 25.24 13.08
N SER A 117 -60.81 26.12 12.09
CA SER A 117 -61.34 27.49 12.12
C SER A 117 -62.87 27.50 12.22
N ALA A 118 -63.57 26.72 11.39
CA ALA A 118 -65.03 26.68 11.37
C ALA A 118 -65.62 26.10 12.65
N SER A 119 -65.10 24.99 13.16
CA SER A 119 -65.51 24.41 14.44
C SER A 119 -65.25 25.35 15.60
N SER A 120 -64.12 26.08 15.59
CA SER A 120 -63.82 27.08 16.62
C SER A 120 -64.84 28.22 16.61
N LEU A 121 -65.30 28.64 15.43
CA LEU A 121 -66.36 29.64 15.28
C LEU A 121 -67.72 29.11 15.77
N ILE A 122 -68.08 27.86 15.45
CA ILE A 122 -69.32 27.25 15.94
C ILE A 122 -69.33 27.11 17.47
N LEU A 123 -68.18 26.83 18.08
CA LEU A 123 -68.07 26.78 19.55
C LEU A 123 -68.47 28.09 20.23
N GLN A 124 -68.49 29.23 19.51
CA GLN A 124 -68.92 30.52 20.05
C GLN A 124 -70.36 30.47 20.57
N TYR A 125 -71.21 29.65 19.95
CA TYR A 125 -72.61 29.44 20.36
C TYR A 125 -72.77 28.67 21.65
N PHE A 126 -71.81 27.79 21.94
CA PHE A 126 -71.84 26.96 23.13
C PHE A 126 -71.10 27.63 24.29
N ASN A 127 -69.84 27.98 24.08
CA ASN A 127 -68.99 28.57 25.10
C ASN A 127 -67.99 29.53 24.44
N PRO A 128 -68.21 30.86 24.56
CA PRO A 128 -67.34 31.84 23.94
C PRO A 128 -65.89 31.71 24.42
N THR A 129 -65.65 31.39 25.69
CA THR A 129 -64.29 31.26 26.23
C THR A 129 -63.47 30.19 25.52
N TYR A 130 -64.04 29.00 25.30
CA TYR A 130 -63.33 27.94 24.57
C TYR A 130 -63.19 28.25 23.09
N SER A 131 -64.23 28.82 22.47
CA SER A 131 -64.16 29.33 21.11
C SER A 131 -63.01 30.32 20.94
N PHE A 132 -62.84 31.28 21.86
CA PHE A 132 -61.82 32.31 21.78
C PHE A 132 -60.39 31.80 22.02
N ILE A 133 -60.22 30.73 22.80
CA ILE A 133 -58.93 30.04 22.95
C ILE A 133 -58.53 29.34 21.65
N PHE A 134 -59.47 28.67 20.97
CA PHE A 134 -59.19 27.96 19.72
C PHE A 134 -59.37 28.80 18.46
N TYR A 135 -59.87 30.02 18.59
CA TYR A 135 -60.31 30.90 17.50
C TYR A 135 -59.27 31.01 16.39
N PHE A 136 -58.02 31.30 16.73
CA PHE A 136 -56.95 31.51 15.75
C PHE A 136 -56.14 30.25 15.42
N SER A 137 -56.48 29.10 16.01
CA SER A 137 -55.68 27.88 15.87
C SER A 137 -55.70 27.32 14.45
N GLY A 138 -56.79 27.46 13.69
CA GLY A 138 -56.86 26.94 12.32
C GLY A 138 -55.91 27.64 11.34
N ILE A 139 -55.69 28.95 11.51
CA ILE A 139 -54.84 29.76 10.62
C ILE A 139 -53.34 29.74 11.01
N SER A 140 -52.98 29.20 12.17
CA SER A 140 -51.59 29.20 12.64
C SER A 140 -50.76 28.05 12.09
N PHE A 141 -51.41 26.99 11.60
CA PHE A 141 -50.75 25.80 11.07
C PHE A 141 -50.31 25.91 9.60
N ASN A 142 -50.55 27.03 8.90
CA ASN A 142 -50.46 27.06 7.43
C ASN A 142 -49.09 26.72 6.83
N GLU A 143 -49.09 25.99 5.71
CA GLU A 143 -47.87 25.57 4.97
C GLU A 143 -47.70 26.31 3.65
N ASN A 144 -48.81 26.83 3.10
CA ASN A 144 -48.87 27.51 1.82
C ASN A 144 -49.95 28.59 1.90
N TYR A 145 -49.74 29.71 1.21
CA TYR A 145 -50.64 30.87 1.21
C TYR A 145 -52.07 30.50 0.78
N ILE A 146 -52.23 29.54 -0.13
CA ILE A 146 -53.56 29.04 -0.55
C ILE A 146 -54.29 28.40 0.62
N ASP A 147 -53.60 27.58 1.41
CA ASP A 147 -54.18 26.95 2.60
C ASP A 147 -54.47 27.97 3.69
N GLY A 148 -53.72 29.06 3.76
CA GLY A 148 -54.00 30.18 4.64
C GLY A 148 -55.22 30.99 4.23
N ILE A 149 -55.43 31.22 2.95
CA ILE A 149 -56.65 31.87 2.46
C ILE A 149 -57.86 30.97 2.76
N LEU A 150 -57.79 29.68 2.45
CA LEU A 150 -58.89 28.75 2.68
C LEU A 150 -59.21 28.56 4.18
N SER A 151 -58.21 28.54 5.06
CA SER A 151 -58.43 28.46 6.52
C SER A 151 -58.97 29.75 7.14
N PHE A 152 -58.82 30.89 6.43
CA PHE A 152 -59.40 32.18 6.80
C PHE A 152 -60.88 32.31 6.40
N LEU A 153 -61.30 31.73 5.27
CA LEU A 153 -62.65 31.92 4.74
C LEU A 153 -63.80 31.69 5.74
N PRO A 154 -63.74 30.74 6.70
CA PRO A 154 -64.79 30.59 7.71
C PRO A 154 -65.08 31.86 8.53
N PHE A 155 -64.08 32.74 8.74
CA PHE A 155 -64.27 33.99 9.49
C PHE A 155 -65.14 35.02 8.76
N ILE A 156 -65.30 34.91 7.43
CA ILE A 156 -66.18 35.78 6.65
C ILE A 156 -67.63 35.66 7.13
N TYR A 157 -68.00 34.51 7.71
CA TYR A 157 -69.30 34.30 8.36
C TYR A 157 -69.68 35.45 9.32
N LEU A 158 -68.72 35.97 10.08
CA LEU A 158 -68.96 36.99 11.09
C LEU A 158 -69.54 38.29 10.51
N LEU A 159 -69.22 38.63 9.26
CA LEU A 159 -69.74 39.82 8.57
C LEU A 159 -71.27 39.79 8.40
N PHE A 160 -71.85 38.60 8.38
CA PHE A 160 -73.29 38.41 8.15
C PHE A 160 -74.09 38.31 9.46
N ASN A 161 -73.41 38.16 10.59
CA ASN A 161 -74.04 38.04 11.91
C ASN A 161 -73.84 39.26 12.81
N TYR A 162 -72.89 40.14 12.49
CA TYR A 162 -72.56 41.32 13.29
C TYR A 162 -72.35 42.56 12.42
N ASN A 163 -72.22 43.73 13.04
CA ASN A 163 -72.06 45.00 12.33
C ASN A 163 -70.77 45.00 11.48
N ILE A 164 -70.96 45.12 10.15
CA ILE A 164 -69.90 45.11 9.13
C ILE A 164 -68.80 46.12 9.45
N HIS A 165 -69.14 47.31 9.95
CA HIS A 165 -68.18 48.39 10.15
C HIS A 165 -67.11 48.05 11.21
N ASN A 166 -67.47 47.25 12.21
CA ASN A 166 -66.54 46.86 13.29
C ASN A 166 -65.73 45.59 12.95
N LEU A 167 -66.09 44.87 11.88
CA LEU A 167 -65.51 43.56 11.55
C LEU A 167 -64.60 43.54 10.32
N ILE A 168 -64.70 44.51 9.41
CA ILE A 168 -63.84 44.56 8.21
C ILE A 168 -62.36 44.65 8.60
N VAL A 169 -62.02 45.57 9.51
CA VAL A 169 -60.63 45.81 9.94
C VAL A 169 -60.01 44.55 10.59
N PRO A 170 -60.62 43.91 11.60
CA PRO A 170 -60.04 42.69 12.17
C PRO A 170 -59.90 41.57 11.14
N LEU A 171 -60.87 41.39 10.24
CA LEU A 171 -60.79 40.33 9.21
C LEU A 171 -59.64 40.53 8.22
N ILE A 172 -59.36 41.76 7.80
CA ILE A 172 -58.20 42.06 6.95
C ILE A 172 -56.90 41.68 7.67
N PHE A 173 -56.76 42.05 8.94
CA PHE A 173 -55.57 41.70 9.72
C PHE A 173 -55.45 40.19 9.97
N LEU A 174 -56.57 39.49 10.15
CA LEU A 174 -56.59 38.02 10.30
C LEU A 174 -56.18 37.32 9.00
N LEU A 175 -56.59 37.84 7.84
CA LEU A 175 -56.14 37.36 6.53
C LEU A 175 -54.63 37.59 6.34
N ILE A 176 -54.13 38.78 6.67
CA ILE A 176 -52.68 39.09 6.62
C ILE A 176 -51.91 38.13 7.54
N ALA A 177 -52.39 37.90 8.76
CA ALA A 177 -51.79 36.95 9.70
C ALA A 177 -51.75 35.53 9.11
N SER A 178 -52.85 35.08 8.52
CA SER A 178 -52.95 33.75 7.90
C SER A 178 -51.95 33.57 6.74
N ILE A 179 -51.79 34.59 5.89
CA ILE A 179 -50.81 34.59 4.80
C ILE A 179 -49.38 34.60 5.35
N ILE A 180 -49.08 35.43 6.36
CA ILE A 180 -47.74 35.49 6.95
C ILE A 180 -47.38 34.15 7.62
N TYR A 181 -48.31 33.54 8.36
CA TYR A 181 -48.12 32.22 8.95
C TYR A 181 -47.85 31.13 7.90
N SER A 182 -48.33 31.33 6.68
CA SER A 182 -48.11 30.39 5.56
C SER A 182 -46.66 30.35 5.05
N TYR A 183 -45.78 31.30 5.43
CA TYR A 183 -44.35 31.27 5.12
C TYR A 183 -43.55 30.38 6.10
N ASN A 184 -44.10 29.19 6.41
CA ASN A 184 -43.70 28.32 7.51
C ASN A 184 -42.21 27.89 7.50
N LYS A 185 -41.54 27.96 6.35
CA LYS A 185 -40.11 27.59 6.20
C LYS A 185 -39.13 28.58 6.84
N HIS A 186 -39.58 29.78 7.21
CA HIS A 186 -38.71 30.83 7.76
C HIS A 186 -39.18 31.30 9.14
N PHE A 187 -38.24 31.75 9.97
CA PHE A 187 -38.56 32.42 11.25
C PHE A 187 -39.44 33.67 11.05
N TYR A 188 -39.43 34.27 9.85
CA TYR A 188 -40.29 35.39 9.48
C TYR A 188 -41.80 35.14 9.68
N SER A 189 -42.28 33.89 9.61
CA SER A 189 -43.73 33.67 9.81
C SER A 189 -44.19 33.94 11.25
N ILE A 190 -43.28 34.04 12.23
CA ILE A 190 -43.61 34.47 13.61
C ILE A 190 -44.17 35.90 13.63
N ILE A 191 -43.76 36.74 12.67
CA ILE A 191 -44.25 38.12 12.53
C ILE A 191 -45.78 38.14 12.30
N GLY A 192 -46.38 37.03 11.86
CA GLY A 192 -47.84 36.88 11.75
C GLY A 192 -48.61 37.08 13.06
N VAL A 193 -47.94 36.97 14.21
CA VAL A 193 -48.53 37.28 15.54
C VAL A 193 -48.93 38.75 15.65
N PHE A 194 -48.21 39.68 15.03
CA PHE A 194 -48.52 41.11 15.11
C PHE A 194 -49.87 41.48 14.47
N PRO A 195 -50.14 41.17 13.18
CA PRO A 195 -51.46 41.40 12.61
C PRO A 195 -52.54 40.58 13.31
N LEU A 196 -52.24 39.38 13.79
CA LEU A 196 -53.20 38.60 14.60
C LEU A 196 -53.58 39.33 15.89
N ALA A 197 -52.63 39.93 16.60
CA ALA A 197 -52.88 40.67 17.83
C ALA A 197 -53.71 41.94 17.59
N ILE A 198 -53.48 42.62 16.46
CA ILE A 198 -54.31 43.76 16.04
C ILE A 198 -55.74 43.28 15.77
N SER A 199 -55.92 42.18 15.03
CA SER A 199 -57.26 41.58 14.83
C SER A 199 -57.92 41.21 16.16
N ALA A 200 -57.19 40.60 17.08
CA ALA A 200 -57.69 40.20 18.38
C ALA A 200 -58.13 41.39 19.25
N TYR A 201 -57.41 42.52 19.19
CA TYR A 201 -57.80 43.75 19.87
C TYR A 201 -59.17 44.25 19.41
N TYR A 202 -59.38 44.37 18.10
CA TYR A 202 -60.66 44.82 17.55
C TYR A 202 -61.80 43.80 17.78
N LEU A 203 -61.52 42.50 17.75
CA LEU A 203 -62.52 41.49 18.09
C LEU A 203 -62.85 41.50 19.59
N SER A 204 -61.86 41.75 20.46
CA SER A 204 -62.06 41.84 21.91
C SER A 204 -62.94 43.02 22.30
N THR A 205 -62.78 44.17 21.65
CA THR A 205 -63.67 45.32 21.87
C THR A 205 -65.07 45.09 21.31
N THR A 206 -65.20 44.38 20.18
CA THR A 206 -66.49 44.06 19.55
C THR A 206 -67.30 43.04 20.35
N PHE A 207 -66.64 42.02 20.90
CA PHE A 207 -67.30 40.93 21.64
C PHE A 207 -67.27 41.11 23.17
N GLY A 208 -66.50 42.08 23.70
CA GLY A 208 -66.39 42.37 25.13
C GLY A 208 -65.65 41.30 25.94
N ILE A 209 -64.75 40.53 25.29
CA ILE A 209 -64.16 39.32 25.88
C ILE A 209 -62.63 39.40 25.84
N SER A 210 -62.00 39.27 27.00
CA SER A 210 -60.54 39.35 27.18
C SER A 210 -59.83 38.02 26.91
N THR A 211 -60.54 36.89 26.87
CA THR A 211 -59.93 35.56 26.67
C THR A 211 -59.41 35.33 25.25
N ILE A 212 -59.72 36.23 24.30
CA ILE A 212 -59.20 36.24 22.93
C ILE A 212 -57.66 36.27 22.89
N TYR A 213 -57.02 36.93 23.87
CA TYR A 213 -55.56 37.01 23.93
C TYR A 213 -54.90 35.63 24.18
N TYR A 214 -55.59 34.68 24.82
CA TYR A 214 -55.07 33.31 24.97
C TYR A 214 -55.00 32.57 23.62
N GLY A 215 -55.90 32.87 22.69
CA GLY A 215 -55.84 32.32 21.34
C GLY A 215 -54.63 32.81 20.53
N ILE A 216 -54.16 34.03 20.79
CA ILE A 216 -52.91 34.55 20.19
C ILE A 216 -51.70 33.74 20.68
N ILE A 217 -51.63 33.49 21.99
CA ILE A 217 -50.55 32.71 22.59
C ILE A 217 -50.53 31.31 22.00
N LEU A 218 -51.69 30.65 21.92
CA LEU A 218 -51.81 29.32 21.31
C LEU A 218 -51.36 29.34 19.84
N SER A 219 -51.79 30.33 19.06
CA SER A 219 -51.39 30.52 17.66
C SER A 219 -49.86 30.68 17.51
N ALA A 220 -49.24 31.49 18.37
CA ALA A 220 -47.79 31.70 18.36
C ALA A 220 -47.02 30.42 18.71
N VAL A 221 -47.46 29.69 19.74
CA VAL A 221 -46.84 28.42 20.16
C VAL A 221 -46.88 27.39 19.04
N ILE A 222 -48.05 27.22 18.38
CA ILE A 222 -48.21 26.33 17.23
C ILE A 222 -47.21 26.66 16.12
N ASN A 223 -47.02 27.94 15.81
CA ASN A 223 -46.14 28.34 14.70
C ASN A 223 -44.63 28.21 15.02
N VAL A 224 -44.23 28.19 16.30
CA VAL A 224 -42.82 28.21 16.73
C VAL A 224 -42.23 26.82 16.97
N ILE A 225 -43.03 25.86 17.46
CA ILE A 225 -42.54 24.56 17.94
C ILE A 225 -41.68 23.81 16.91
N ASP A 226 -42.16 23.64 15.67
CA ASP A 226 -41.44 22.89 14.64
C ASP A 226 -40.10 23.54 14.24
N LYS A 227 -40.04 24.88 14.29
CA LYS A 227 -38.83 25.63 13.91
C LYS A 227 -37.71 25.45 14.89
N VAL A 228 -38.04 25.49 16.19
CA VAL A 228 -37.07 25.26 17.25
C VAL A 228 -36.50 23.84 17.15
N ILE A 229 -37.35 22.84 16.91
CA ILE A 229 -36.93 21.44 16.77
C ILE A 229 -36.01 21.25 15.55
N ASN A 230 -36.44 21.71 14.37
CA ASN A 230 -35.66 21.55 13.13
C ASN A 230 -34.31 22.28 13.18
N THR A 231 -34.28 23.49 13.74
CA THR A 231 -33.04 24.26 13.87
C THR A 231 -32.06 23.57 14.82
N THR A 232 -32.55 23.03 15.94
CA THR A 232 -31.72 22.31 16.92
C THR A 232 -31.15 21.01 16.34
N LYS A 233 -31.95 20.28 15.54
CA LYS A 233 -31.52 19.06 14.85
C LYS A 233 -30.41 19.35 13.83
N ASN A 234 -30.59 20.34 12.96
CA ASN A 234 -29.59 20.72 11.96
C ASN A 234 -28.26 21.18 12.59
N ILE A 235 -28.32 21.91 13.72
CA ILE A 235 -27.10 22.33 14.45
C ILE A 235 -26.34 21.11 14.98
N LYS A 236 -27.05 20.12 15.53
CA LYS A 236 -26.44 18.89 16.07
C LYS A 236 -25.79 18.06 14.95
N GLU A 237 -26.50 17.81 13.86
CA GLU A 237 -26.00 17.02 12.72
C GLU A 237 -24.77 17.69 12.07
N ASN A 238 -24.79 19.01 11.88
CA ASN A 238 -23.63 19.74 11.34
C ASN A 238 -22.42 19.71 12.28
N LYS A 239 -22.64 19.73 13.60
CA LYS A 239 -21.57 19.64 14.60
C LYS A 239 -20.93 18.25 14.59
N GLU A 240 -21.73 17.19 14.53
CA GLU A 240 -21.24 15.80 14.43
C GLU A 240 -20.44 15.59 13.14
N ALA A 241 -20.96 16.04 11.99
CA ALA A 241 -20.27 15.95 10.71
C ALA A 241 -18.93 16.71 10.71
N PHE A 242 -18.89 17.89 11.33
CA PHE A 242 -17.67 18.69 11.47
C PHE A 242 -16.58 17.94 12.27
N PHE A 243 -16.91 17.42 13.46
CA PHE A 243 -15.93 16.70 14.28
C PHE A 243 -15.48 15.38 13.64
N ALA A 244 -16.39 14.65 13.00
CA ALA A 244 -16.05 13.41 12.29
C ALA A 244 -15.02 13.66 11.18
N LEU A 245 -15.24 14.68 10.33
CA LEU A 245 -14.32 15.03 9.26
C LEU A 245 -12.99 15.57 9.80
N LYS A 246 -13.01 16.42 10.83
CA LYS A 246 -11.79 16.95 11.47
C LYS A 246 -10.91 15.83 12.03
N ASN A 247 -11.50 14.83 12.70
CA ASN A 247 -10.77 13.69 13.23
C ASN A 247 -10.15 12.84 12.12
N LYS A 248 -10.91 12.57 11.05
CA LYS A 248 -10.42 11.82 9.89
C LYS A 248 -9.19 12.48 9.25
N ILE A 249 -9.26 13.78 8.96
CA ILE A 249 -8.13 14.54 8.38
C ILE A 249 -6.91 14.50 9.32
N THR A 250 -7.13 14.66 10.64
CA THR A 250 -6.04 14.61 11.63
C THR A 250 -5.34 13.25 11.65
N GLU A 251 -6.10 12.16 11.58
CA GLU A 251 -5.57 10.81 11.56
C GLU A 251 -4.78 10.53 10.27
N GLU A 252 -5.30 10.98 9.12
CA GLU A 252 -4.59 10.86 7.84
C GLU A 252 -3.27 11.65 7.83
N ILE A 253 -3.25 12.90 8.31
CA ILE A 253 -2.01 13.69 8.44
C ILE A 253 -0.99 12.96 9.32
N LYS A 254 -1.43 12.40 10.45
CA LYS A 254 -0.56 11.65 11.37
C LYS A 254 0.03 10.41 10.70
N ASN A 255 -0.79 9.62 10.01
CA ASN A 255 -0.36 8.39 9.33
C ASN A 255 0.67 8.69 8.25
N ILE A 256 0.42 9.70 7.40
CA ILE A 256 1.38 10.13 6.36
C ILE A 256 2.68 10.60 7.01
N THR A 257 2.60 11.40 8.07
CA THR A 257 3.78 11.90 8.79
C THR A 257 4.62 10.76 9.38
N THR A 258 3.99 9.75 10.00
CA THR A 258 4.69 8.58 10.53
C THR A 258 5.35 7.73 9.44
N ALA A 259 4.70 7.58 8.28
CA ALA A 259 5.28 6.88 7.14
C ALA A 259 6.54 7.61 6.64
N LEU A 260 6.47 8.94 6.49
CA LEU A 260 7.61 9.76 6.07
C LEU A 260 8.79 9.67 7.03
N TYR A 261 8.55 9.71 8.34
CA TYR A 261 9.60 9.53 9.34
C TYR A 261 10.27 8.16 9.25
N SER A 262 9.51 7.09 9.03
CA SER A 262 10.05 5.73 8.91
C SER A 262 10.95 5.62 7.69
N ILE A 263 10.49 6.13 6.53
CA ILE A 263 11.28 6.17 5.30
C ILE A 263 12.55 6.99 5.49
N LYS A 264 12.44 8.18 6.10
CA LYS A 264 13.59 9.04 6.39
C LYS A 264 14.63 8.35 7.27
N SER A 265 14.18 7.65 8.31
CA SER A 265 15.04 6.88 9.21
C SER A 265 15.76 5.76 8.45
N ASP A 266 15.04 5.05 7.58
CA ASP A 266 15.57 3.89 6.86
C ASP A 266 16.50 4.28 5.69
N ILE A 267 16.35 5.48 5.10
CA ILE A 267 17.25 6.06 4.07
C ILE A 267 18.55 6.61 4.68
N GLY A 268 18.54 7.04 5.94
CA GLY A 268 19.72 7.61 6.59
C GLY A 268 20.18 8.92 5.91
N LYS A 269 21.50 9.10 5.73
CA LYS A 269 22.11 10.29 5.11
C LYS A 269 22.53 10.10 3.64
N GLU A 270 22.32 8.91 3.08
CA GLU A 270 22.94 8.50 1.81
C GLU A 270 22.32 9.17 0.58
N ARG A 271 21.11 9.72 0.69
CA ARG A 271 20.43 10.44 -0.40
C ARG A 271 19.83 11.77 0.07
N SER A 272 20.65 12.82 0.07
CA SER A 272 20.29 14.16 0.55
C SER A 272 19.09 14.79 -0.17
N ASP A 273 18.90 14.49 -1.45
CA ASP A 273 17.81 15.06 -2.26
C ASP A 273 16.44 14.49 -1.84
N ILE A 274 16.39 13.20 -1.49
CA ILE A 274 15.16 12.57 -0.97
C ILE A 274 14.84 13.11 0.42
N ILE A 275 15.85 13.28 1.27
CA ILE A 275 15.67 13.83 2.61
C ILE A 275 15.06 15.24 2.54
N LYS A 276 15.55 16.09 1.62
CA LYS A 276 14.98 17.43 1.39
C LYS A 276 13.51 17.37 0.95
N LEU A 277 13.16 16.43 0.09
CA LEU A 277 11.78 16.26 -0.39
C LEU A 277 10.84 15.80 0.73
N LEU A 278 11.29 14.83 1.55
CA LEU A 278 10.58 14.38 2.75
C LEU A 278 10.37 15.54 3.74
N ASP A 279 11.41 16.36 3.98
CA ASP A 279 11.34 17.52 4.89
C ASP A 279 10.39 18.61 4.39
N THR A 280 10.42 18.89 3.08
CA THR A 280 9.51 19.86 2.44
C THR A 280 8.05 19.41 2.57
N THR A 281 7.81 18.12 2.37
CA THR A 281 6.46 17.55 2.50
C THR A 281 5.99 17.57 3.96
N GLN A 282 6.88 17.25 4.89
CA GLN A 282 6.57 17.27 6.31
C GLN A 282 6.23 18.69 6.82
N THR A 283 6.93 19.70 6.30
CA THR A 283 6.63 21.11 6.57
C THR A 283 5.24 21.49 6.02
N SER A 284 4.91 21.02 4.83
CA SER A 284 3.59 21.23 4.21
C SER A 284 2.45 20.57 4.99
N LEU A 285 2.65 19.34 5.47
CA LEU A 285 1.69 18.64 6.35
C LEU A 285 1.52 19.36 7.70
N SER A 286 2.59 19.92 8.25
CA SER A 286 2.54 20.70 9.48
C SER A 286 1.75 22.00 9.29
N SER A 287 1.90 22.66 8.13
CA SER A 287 1.08 23.81 7.74
C SER A 287 -0.41 23.45 7.63
N LEU A 288 -0.73 22.33 6.99
CA LEU A 288 -2.11 21.81 6.89
C LEU A 288 -2.71 21.51 8.27
N GLN A 289 -1.93 20.91 9.17
CA GLN A 289 -2.37 20.64 10.55
C GLN A 289 -2.69 21.95 11.31
N ASN A 290 -1.90 23.00 11.11
CA ASN A 290 -2.17 24.31 11.72
C ASN A 290 -3.45 24.93 11.16
N LYS A 291 -3.63 24.93 9.83
CA LYS A 291 -4.89 25.37 9.19
C LYS A 291 -6.10 24.57 9.70
N LEU A 292 -5.94 23.26 9.90
CA LEU A 292 -7.00 22.38 10.41
C LEU A 292 -7.44 22.74 11.83
N ASN A 293 -6.48 23.16 12.65
CA ASN A 293 -6.75 23.60 14.02
C ASN A 293 -7.55 24.92 14.04
N GLU A 294 -7.35 25.78 13.05
CA GLU A 294 -8.02 27.09 12.90
C GLU A 294 -9.40 27.02 12.21
N CYS A 295 -9.74 25.91 11.53
CA CYS A 295 -11.04 25.77 10.86
C CYS A 295 -12.22 25.75 11.84
N ASN A 296 -13.25 26.54 11.50
CA ASN A 296 -14.49 26.67 12.28
C ASN A 296 -15.76 26.18 11.55
N ASN A 297 -15.67 25.77 10.30
CA ASN A 297 -16.82 25.33 9.50
C ASN A 297 -16.48 24.17 8.55
N LEU A 298 -17.51 23.50 8.02
CA LEU A 298 -17.38 22.36 7.11
C LEU A 298 -16.71 22.72 5.78
N LYS A 299 -16.93 23.95 5.28
CA LYS A 299 -16.33 24.40 4.01
C LYS A 299 -14.80 24.43 4.11
N CYS A 300 -14.28 25.01 5.19
CA CYS A 300 -12.86 25.06 5.51
C CYS A 300 -12.27 23.65 5.66
N LEU A 301 -12.97 22.71 6.31
CA LEU A 301 -12.51 21.32 6.41
C LEU A 301 -12.43 20.61 5.06
N ASN A 302 -13.39 20.83 4.17
CA ASN A 302 -13.37 20.26 2.83
C ASN A 302 -12.21 20.80 1.99
N GLU A 303 -11.95 22.11 2.06
CA GLU A 303 -10.80 22.73 1.38
C GLU A 303 -9.47 22.15 1.88
N ILE A 304 -9.32 21.95 3.19
CA ILE A 304 -8.11 21.29 3.75
C ILE A 304 -8.02 19.83 3.32
N ASN A 305 -9.13 19.11 3.27
CA ASN A 305 -9.15 17.72 2.80
C ASN A 305 -8.71 17.62 1.33
N ASP A 306 -9.10 18.57 0.48
CA ASP A 306 -8.66 18.64 -0.91
C ASP A 306 -7.17 19.00 -1.03
N GLU A 307 -6.68 19.97 -0.25
CA GLU A 307 -5.24 20.29 -0.17
C GLU A 307 -4.42 19.08 0.34
N LEU A 308 -4.92 18.33 1.33
CA LEU A 308 -4.30 17.12 1.84
C LEU A 308 -4.24 16.02 0.77
N ASN A 309 -5.34 15.77 0.06
CA ASN A 309 -5.38 14.77 -1.01
C ASN A 309 -4.43 15.10 -2.16
N ASN A 310 -4.33 16.38 -2.53
CA ASN A 310 -3.37 16.79 -3.56
C ASN A 310 -1.93 16.63 -3.07
N SER A 311 -1.63 17.01 -1.82
CA SER A 311 -0.31 16.82 -1.21
C SER A 311 0.07 15.34 -1.12
N LYS A 312 -0.90 14.48 -0.74
CA LYS A 312 -0.75 13.02 -0.71
C LYS A 312 -0.41 12.47 -2.10
N ARG A 313 -1.11 12.93 -3.15
CA ARG A 313 -0.83 12.51 -4.53
C ARG A 313 0.58 12.89 -4.98
N ILE A 314 0.98 14.15 -4.77
CA ILE A 314 2.32 14.63 -5.13
C ILE A 314 3.38 13.79 -4.41
N LEU A 315 3.22 13.60 -3.10
CA LEU A 315 4.13 12.80 -2.30
C LEU A 315 4.22 11.35 -2.79
N THR A 316 3.10 10.75 -3.20
CA THR A 316 3.07 9.38 -3.73
C THR A 316 3.90 9.30 -5.01
N ILE A 317 3.70 10.23 -5.95
CA ILE A 317 4.46 10.30 -7.21
C ILE A 317 5.97 10.44 -6.94
N GLU A 318 6.35 11.38 -6.08
CA GLU A 318 7.75 11.66 -5.79
C GLU A 318 8.45 10.46 -5.14
N ILE A 319 7.81 9.78 -4.18
CA ILE A 319 8.40 8.58 -3.58
C ILE A 319 8.47 7.43 -4.58
N ASN A 320 7.47 7.26 -5.46
CA ASN A 320 7.52 6.23 -6.50
C ASN A 320 8.66 6.47 -7.48
N ASN A 321 8.91 7.73 -7.88
CA ASN A 321 10.07 8.07 -8.72
C ASN A 321 11.39 7.68 -8.05
N VAL A 322 11.51 7.97 -6.75
CA VAL A 322 12.67 7.58 -5.94
C VAL A 322 12.86 6.07 -5.89
N LEU A 323 11.78 5.32 -5.65
CA LEU A 323 11.83 3.85 -5.63
C LEU A 323 12.23 3.31 -7.01
N PHE A 324 11.71 3.90 -8.08
CA PHE A 324 12.05 3.53 -9.45
C PHE A 324 13.53 3.77 -9.76
N ASP A 325 14.06 4.94 -9.40
CA ASP A 325 15.49 5.25 -9.57
C ASP A 325 16.38 4.29 -8.79
N LEU A 326 15.98 3.92 -7.58
CA LEU A 326 16.71 2.96 -6.75
C LEU A 326 16.70 1.55 -7.35
N ILE A 327 15.56 1.08 -7.86
CA ILE A 327 15.47 -0.19 -8.61
C ILE A 327 16.35 -0.14 -9.86
N ARG A 328 16.32 0.97 -10.61
CA ARG A 328 17.14 1.15 -11.80
C ARG A 328 18.63 1.07 -11.46
N GLU A 329 19.10 1.86 -10.49
CA GLU A 329 20.50 1.86 -10.06
C GLU A 329 20.95 0.46 -9.61
N TYR A 330 20.10 -0.26 -8.87
CA TYR A 330 20.40 -1.63 -8.48
C TYR A 330 20.48 -2.58 -9.68
N ASN A 331 19.55 -2.49 -10.63
CA ASN A 331 19.55 -3.32 -11.83
C ASN A 331 20.73 -2.99 -12.77
N ASP A 332 21.15 -1.72 -12.85
CA ASP A 332 22.37 -1.35 -13.57
C ASP A 332 23.61 -1.98 -12.90
N PHE A 333 23.68 -1.96 -11.58
CA PHE A 333 24.72 -2.63 -10.80
C PHE A 333 24.74 -4.15 -11.02
N THR A 334 23.57 -4.82 -11.06
CA THR A 334 23.49 -6.27 -11.32
C THR A 334 23.96 -6.60 -12.74
N LEU A 335 23.65 -5.76 -13.73
CA LEU A 335 24.14 -5.90 -15.10
C LEU A 335 25.66 -5.74 -15.20
N GLU A 336 26.27 -4.84 -14.42
CA GLU A 336 27.73 -4.74 -14.33
C GLU A 336 28.36 -6.03 -13.78
N LEU A 337 27.81 -6.57 -12.70
CA LEU A 337 28.26 -7.84 -12.11
C LEU A 337 28.10 -9.04 -13.05
N LYS A 338 27.04 -9.04 -13.86
CA LYS A 338 26.79 -10.09 -14.84
C LYS A 338 27.90 -10.18 -15.88
N LYS A 339 28.58 -9.07 -16.22
CA LYS A 339 29.71 -9.05 -17.17
C LYS A 339 30.89 -9.90 -16.71
N ILE A 340 31.06 -10.11 -15.41
CA ILE A 340 32.09 -10.99 -14.83
C ILE A 340 31.53 -12.36 -14.42
N GLY A 341 30.29 -12.67 -14.80
CA GLY A 341 29.63 -13.93 -14.51
C GLY A 341 29.02 -14.03 -13.10
N VAL A 342 28.83 -12.90 -12.41
CA VAL A 342 28.11 -12.85 -11.13
C VAL A 342 26.64 -12.53 -11.39
N ASN A 343 25.79 -13.55 -11.32
CA ASN A 343 24.36 -13.41 -11.54
C ASN A 343 23.64 -13.10 -10.22
N LEU A 344 23.13 -11.87 -10.10
CA LEU A 344 22.19 -11.48 -9.06
C LEU A 344 20.79 -11.36 -9.65
N THR A 345 19.78 -11.58 -8.82
CA THR A 345 18.37 -11.40 -9.22
C THR A 345 18.08 -9.91 -9.41
N GLU A 346 17.65 -9.53 -10.61
CA GLU A 346 17.13 -8.20 -10.90
C GLU A 346 15.81 -7.95 -10.14
N LEU A 347 15.57 -6.71 -9.73
CA LEU A 347 14.33 -6.31 -9.10
C LEU A 347 13.29 -5.95 -10.17
N GLU A 348 12.10 -6.54 -10.06
CA GLU A 348 10.97 -6.15 -10.91
C GLU A 348 10.48 -4.76 -10.54
N TYR A 349 10.18 -3.95 -11.56
CA TYR A 349 9.50 -2.68 -11.34
C TYR A 349 8.06 -2.92 -10.87
N PRO A 350 7.55 -2.10 -9.93
CA PRO A 350 6.15 -2.17 -9.53
C PRO A 350 5.23 -2.02 -10.73
N LYS A 351 4.24 -2.91 -10.85
CA LYS A 351 3.21 -2.84 -11.92
C LYS A 351 2.21 -1.71 -11.69
N GLU A 352 2.05 -1.32 -10.44
CA GLU A 352 1.13 -0.27 -10.00
C GLU A 352 1.86 0.72 -9.09
N GLU A 353 1.35 1.95 -9.03
CA GLU A 353 1.86 2.99 -8.13
C GLU A 353 1.70 2.55 -6.67
N ILE A 354 2.80 2.60 -5.91
CA ILE A 354 2.80 2.19 -4.51
C ILE A 354 2.20 3.31 -3.69
N LYS A 355 1.08 3.02 -3.05
CA LYS A 355 0.37 3.98 -2.20
C LYS A 355 1.14 4.25 -0.91
N ILE A 356 1.03 5.46 -0.36
CA ILE A 356 1.73 5.89 0.87
C ILE A 356 1.59 4.91 2.04
N GLU A 357 0.43 4.27 2.17
CA GLU A 357 0.17 3.27 3.21
C GLU A 357 1.07 2.02 3.10
N GLU A 358 1.52 1.70 1.89
CA GLU A 358 2.29 0.49 1.57
C GLU A 358 3.79 0.78 1.40
N ILE A 359 4.17 2.05 1.16
CA ILE A 359 5.54 2.47 0.86
C ILE A 359 6.54 1.99 1.91
N VAL A 360 6.23 2.10 3.20
CA VAL A 360 7.19 1.76 4.27
C VAL A 360 7.57 0.27 4.19
N ASN A 361 6.59 -0.60 3.98
CA ASN A 361 6.82 -2.03 3.91
C ASN A 361 7.56 -2.39 2.62
N PHE A 362 7.15 -1.80 1.49
CA PHE A 362 7.81 -2.01 0.21
C PHE A 362 9.28 -1.59 0.25
N TYR A 363 9.57 -0.38 0.74
CA TYR A 363 10.92 0.15 0.84
C TYR A 363 11.82 -0.74 1.72
N ARG A 364 11.32 -1.22 2.85
CA ARG A 364 12.06 -2.13 3.73
C ARG A 364 12.40 -3.45 3.07
N GLN A 365 11.44 -4.06 2.36
CA GLN A 365 11.68 -5.30 1.61
C GLN A 365 12.73 -5.09 0.53
N LEU A 366 12.58 -4.03 -0.26
CA LEU A 366 13.52 -3.68 -1.32
C LEU A 366 14.93 -3.43 -0.77
N LYS A 367 15.06 -2.67 0.33
CA LYS A 367 16.35 -2.45 0.99
C LYS A 367 16.97 -3.76 1.47
N GLN A 368 16.20 -4.62 2.12
CA GLN A 368 16.68 -5.90 2.62
C GLN A 368 17.17 -6.82 1.50
N THR A 369 16.44 -6.87 0.37
CA THR A 369 16.86 -7.64 -0.81
C THR A 369 18.18 -7.12 -1.38
N ILE A 370 18.32 -5.79 -1.51
CA ILE A 370 19.55 -5.17 -2.00
C ILE A 370 20.72 -5.47 -1.06
N GLU A 371 20.56 -5.27 0.24
CA GLU A 371 21.60 -5.55 1.24
C GLU A 371 22.05 -7.01 1.20
N SER A 372 21.11 -7.96 1.14
CA SER A 372 21.43 -9.38 1.04
C SER A 372 22.23 -9.68 -0.23
N ASN A 373 21.82 -9.12 -1.37
CA ASN A 373 22.49 -9.32 -2.64
C ASN A 373 23.88 -8.65 -2.68
N LEU A 374 24.06 -7.52 -2.00
CA LEU A 374 25.37 -6.86 -1.88
C LEU A 374 26.35 -7.68 -1.03
N ILE A 375 25.88 -8.31 0.05
CA ILE A 375 26.70 -9.22 0.86
C ILE A 375 27.14 -10.41 0.00
N LEU A 376 26.21 -11.01 -0.75
CA LEU A 376 26.52 -12.12 -1.67
C LEU A 376 27.55 -11.71 -2.72
N ALA A 377 27.34 -10.58 -3.39
CA ALA A 377 28.26 -10.04 -4.38
C ALA A 377 29.66 -9.81 -3.79
N THR A 378 29.73 -9.19 -2.61
CA THR A 378 30.98 -8.92 -1.89
C THR A 378 31.75 -10.21 -1.59
N ASN A 379 31.06 -11.25 -1.11
CA ASN A 379 31.69 -12.55 -0.82
C ASN A 379 32.23 -13.21 -2.10
N ILE A 380 31.45 -13.18 -3.19
CA ILE A 380 31.87 -13.76 -4.48
C ILE A 380 33.10 -13.02 -5.02
N ILE A 381 33.12 -11.68 -4.95
CA ILE A 381 34.24 -10.87 -5.43
C ILE A 381 35.47 -11.05 -4.53
N ASN A 382 35.31 -11.11 -3.21
CA ASN A 382 36.43 -11.37 -2.31
C ASN A 382 37.05 -12.75 -2.56
N ASN A 383 36.25 -13.76 -2.84
CA ASN A 383 36.74 -15.08 -3.25
C ASN A 383 37.44 -15.04 -4.62
N MET A 384 36.92 -14.25 -5.57
CA MET A 384 37.62 -13.99 -6.84
C MET A 384 38.99 -13.36 -6.60
N ILE A 385 39.10 -12.33 -5.74
CA ILE A 385 40.37 -11.67 -5.39
C ILE A 385 41.36 -12.66 -4.78
N GLU A 386 40.91 -13.54 -3.87
CA GLU A 386 41.76 -14.59 -3.31
C GLU A 386 42.28 -15.54 -4.38
N ASN A 387 41.42 -15.97 -5.30
CA ASN A 387 41.81 -16.87 -6.39
C ASN A 387 42.76 -16.19 -7.40
N LEU A 388 42.57 -14.89 -7.68
CA LEU A 388 43.52 -14.12 -8.50
C LEU A 388 44.91 -14.05 -7.86
N SER A 389 44.98 -13.92 -6.54
CA SER A 389 46.24 -13.98 -5.80
C SER A 389 46.88 -15.37 -5.88
N LYS A 390 46.12 -16.43 -5.61
CA LYS A 390 46.60 -17.84 -5.64
C LYS A 390 47.01 -18.31 -7.03
N ASP A 391 46.28 -17.95 -8.08
CA ASP A 391 46.55 -18.45 -9.42
C ASP A 391 47.59 -17.58 -10.13
N LEU A 392 47.42 -16.25 -10.09
CA LEU A 392 48.16 -15.30 -10.93
C LEU A 392 49.10 -14.38 -10.15
N GLY A 393 49.08 -14.39 -8.82
CA GLY A 393 49.87 -13.47 -7.99
C GLY A 393 49.37 -12.02 -8.01
N ILE A 394 48.14 -11.79 -8.48
CA ILE A 394 47.56 -10.44 -8.54
C ILE A 394 46.96 -10.12 -7.17
N MET A 395 47.66 -9.27 -6.41
CA MET A 395 47.22 -8.82 -5.10
C MET A 395 46.23 -7.66 -5.24
N GLN A 396 45.05 -7.79 -4.64
CA GLN A 396 44.10 -6.70 -4.48
C GLN A 396 43.52 -6.71 -3.07
N ASP A 397 43.19 -5.53 -2.56
CA ASP A 397 42.52 -5.41 -1.27
C ASP A 397 41.10 -5.98 -1.34
N LYS A 398 40.76 -6.79 -0.35
CA LYS A 398 39.38 -7.26 -0.16
C LYS A 398 38.44 -6.09 0.05
N ILE A 399 37.21 -6.26 -0.43
CA ILE A 399 36.12 -5.33 -0.22
C ILE A 399 35.66 -5.47 1.23
N THR A 400 35.83 -4.40 2.01
CA THR A 400 35.38 -4.27 3.41
C THR A 400 34.15 -3.38 3.55
N ILE A 401 33.91 -2.49 2.58
CA ILE A 401 32.76 -1.60 2.54
C ILE A 401 31.71 -2.19 1.59
N ILE A 402 30.55 -2.56 2.14
CA ILE A 402 29.45 -3.19 1.39
C ILE A 402 28.55 -2.08 0.84
N ASN A 403 28.88 -1.58 -0.35
CA ASN A 403 28.14 -0.52 -1.03
C ASN A 403 28.27 -0.68 -2.57
N MET A 404 27.17 -0.47 -3.31
CA MET A 404 27.13 -0.60 -4.78
C MET A 404 28.24 0.20 -5.47
N ASN A 405 28.37 1.49 -5.16
CA ASN A 405 29.35 2.37 -5.81
C ASN A 405 30.78 1.92 -5.52
N PHE A 406 31.05 1.49 -4.28
CA PHE A 406 32.37 1.02 -3.90
C PHE A 406 32.72 -0.29 -4.63
N ILE A 407 31.79 -1.24 -4.67
CA ILE A 407 31.96 -2.52 -5.38
C ILE A 407 32.18 -2.26 -6.89
N SER A 408 31.33 -1.47 -7.54
CA SER A 408 31.50 -1.12 -8.96
C SER A 408 32.83 -0.43 -9.25
N SER A 409 33.25 0.51 -8.38
CA SER A 409 34.54 1.20 -8.55
C SER A 409 35.73 0.24 -8.48
N LYS A 410 35.67 -0.76 -7.58
CA LYS A 410 36.70 -1.79 -7.45
C LYS A 410 36.72 -2.69 -8.69
N LEU A 411 35.55 -3.11 -9.18
CA LEU A 411 35.45 -3.93 -10.39
C LEU A 411 35.98 -3.23 -11.64
N ASN A 412 35.70 -1.93 -11.80
CA ASN A 412 36.23 -1.13 -12.90
C ASN A 412 37.76 -1.02 -12.86
N GLY A 413 38.39 -1.19 -11.69
CA GLY A 413 39.84 -1.28 -11.55
C GLY A 413 40.46 -2.63 -11.91
N ILE A 414 39.64 -3.67 -12.18
CA ILE A 414 40.10 -5.01 -12.53
C ILE A 414 40.15 -5.15 -14.06
N ASP A 415 41.36 -5.30 -14.61
CA ASP A 415 41.55 -5.59 -16.03
C ASP A 415 41.27 -7.08 -16.33
N VAL A 416 40.00 -7.38 -16.60
CA VAL A 416 39.50 -8.71 -16.93
C VAL A 416 40.21 -9.29 -18.17
N SER A 417 40.53 -8.47 -19.16
CA SER A 417 41.20 -8.92 -20.39
C SER A 417 42.63 -9.37 -20.10
N LEU A 418 43.37 -8.62 -19.27
CA LEU A 418 44.70 -9.01 -18.84
C LEU A 418 44.69 -10.30 -18.01
N ILE A 419 43.73 -10.42 -17.09
CA ILE A 419 43.56 -11.61 -16.25
C ILE A 419 43.29 -12.83 -17.12
N ASP A 420 42.33 -12.74 -18.05
CA ASP A 420 41.96 -13.85 -18.92
C ASP A 420 43.14 -14.31 -19.77
N LYS A 421 43.89 -13.36 -20.35
CA LYS A 421 45.09 -13.67 -21.13
C LYS A 421 46.16 -14.40 -20.30
N LYS A 422 46.42 -13.95 -19.08
CA LYS A 422 47.39 -14.59 -18.18
C LYS A 422 46.92 -15.99 -17.77
N LEU A 423 45.64 -16.15 -17.45
CA LEU A 423 45.06 -17.43 -17.08
C LEU A 423 45.11 -18.43 -18.24
N ASN A 424 44.73 -18.01 -19.45
CA ASN A 424 44.78 -18.85 -20.66
C ASN A 424 46.21 -19.26 -21.02
N SER A 425 47.18 -18.34 -20.87
CA SER A 425 48.59 -18.68 -21.07
C SER A 425 49.08 -19.72 -20.05
N CYS A 426 48.70 -19.56 -18.79
CA CYS A 426 49.01 -20.50 -17.73
C CYS A 426 48.41 -21.89 -17.96
N THR A 427 47.12 -21.98 -18.31
CA THR A 427 46.47 -23.26 -18.59
C THR A 427 47.05 -23.93 -19.84
N SER A 428 47.45 -23.17 -20.86
CA SER A 428 48.12 -23.71 -22.05
C SER A 428 49.49 -24.29 -21.72
N LYS A 429 50.31 -23.60 -20.91
CA LYS A 429 51.59 -24.14 -20.41
C LYS A 429 51.37 -25.39 -19.56
N ALA A 430 50.36 -25.37 -18.69
CA ALA A 430 50.01 -26.53 -17.88
C ALA A 430 49.69 -27.75 -18.77
N LEU A 431 48.93 -27.55 -19.85
CA LEU A 431 48.59 -28.60 -20.81
C LEU A 431 49.82 -29.20 -21.48
N GLU A 432 50.80 -28.36 -21.87
CA GLU A 432 52.07 -28.83 -22.44
C GLU A 432 52.88 -29.64 -21.42
N VAL A 433 52.97 -29.20 -20.17
CA VAL A 433 53.67 -29.93 -19.10
C VAL A 433 52.98 -31.27 -18.79
N VAL A 434 51.64 -31.29 -18.64
CA VAL A 434 50.87 -32.53 -18.44
C VAL A 434 51.06 -33.52 -19.60
N SER A 435 51.24 -33.02 -20.82
CA SER A 435 51.46 -33.88 -21.99
C SER A 435 52.81 -34.61 -21.95
N VAL A 436 53.79 -34.09 -21.21
CA VAL A 436 55.12 -34.70 -21.06
C VAL A 436 55.11 -35.89 -20.09
N PHE A 437 54.30 -35.85 -19.04
CA PHE A 437 54.21 -36.94 -18.05
C PHE A 437 53.40 -38.16 -18.53
N GLY A 438 52.73 -38.06 -19.69
CA GLY A 438 52.49 -39.21 -20.57
C GLY A 438 51.44 -40.26 -20.17
N ASN A 439 50.62 -40.06 -19.12
CA ASN A 439 49.64 -41.06 -18.71
C ASN A 439 48.26 -40.91 -19.42
N GLU A 440 47.66 -42.02 -19.87
CA GLU A 440 46.30 -42.07 -20.45
C GLU A 440 45.20 -41.69 -19.43
N GLU A 441 45.48 -41.87 -18.13
CA GLU A 441 44.57 -41.52 -17.02
C GLU A 441 44.35 -39.99 -16.88
N ASP A 442 45.18 -39.16 -17.53
CA ASP A 442 45.08 -37.69 -17.49
C ASP A 442 44.25 -37.08 -18.62
N TYR A 443 43.55 -37.90 -19.42
CA TYR A 443 42.71 -37.41 -20.53
C TYR A 443 41.68 -36.36 -20.09
N GLU A 444 40.96 -36.63 -18.99
CA GLU A 444 39.96 -35.71 -18.44
C GLU A 444 40.56 -34.39 -17.95
N LEU A 445 41.80 -34.43 -17.47
CA LEU A 445 42.51 -33.25 -17.00
C LEU A 445 43.02 -32.39 -18.17
N LYS A 446 43.56 -33.02 -19.22
CA LYS A 446 43.94 -32.36 -20.48
C LYS A 446 42.73 -31.70 -21.15
N LYS A 447 41.60 -32.42 -21.18
CA LYS A 447 40.32 -31.89 -21.68
C LYS A 447 39.84 -30.70 -20.86
N SER A 448 39.86 -30.80 -19.52
CA SER A 448 39.44 -29.71 -18.64
C SER A 448 40.30 -28.44 -18.82
N LEU A 449 41.61 -28.58 -19.02
CA LEU A 449 42.51 -27.46 -19.30
C LEU A 449 42.24 -26.82 -20.67
N ALA A 450 42.02 -27.65 -21.70
CA ALA A 450 41.69 -27.18 -23.05
C ALA A 450 40.33 -26.46 -23.08
N ASP A 451 39.34 -26.99 -22.37
CA ASP A 451 38.02 -26.36 -22.28
C ASP A 451 38.09 -25.00 -21.56
N LEU A 452 38.88 -24.90 -20.47
CA LEU A 452 39.07 -23.64 -19.74
C LEU A 452 39.69 -22.54 -20.62
N SER A 453 40.68 -22.86 -21.45
CA SER A 453 41.36 -21.83 -22.27
C SER A 453 40.46 -21.23 -23.35
N LEU A 454 39.40 -21.95 -23.75
CA LEU A 454 38.43 -21.53 -24.76
C LEU A 454 37.23 -20.76 -24.19
N GLN A 455 36.99 -20.85 -22.89
CA GLN A 455 35.88 -20.15 -22.22
C GLN A 455 36.17 -18.64 -22.06
N GLN A 456 35.13 -17.81 -22.15
CA GLN A 456 35.23 -16.39 -21.77
C GLN A 456 35.47 -16.25 -20.26
N PHE A 457 36.12 -15.15 -19.85
CA PHE A 457 36.35 -14.88 -18.44
C PHE A 457 35.05 -14.76 -17.65
N THR A 458 34.97 -15.53 -16.56
CA THR A 458 33.96 -15.40 -15.52
C THR A 458 34.58 -15.75 -14.17
N VAL A 459 33.96 -15.32 -13.07
CA VAL A 459 34.34 -15.78 -11.72
C VAL A 459 34.30 -17.30 -11.62
N SER A 460 33.33 -17.96 -12.27
CA SER A 460 33.26 -19.42 -12.31
C SER A 460 34.44 -20.04 -13.05
N LYS A 461 34.87 -19.46 -14.18
CA LYS A 461 36.06 -19.93 -14.91
C LYS A 461 37.29 -19.85 -14.01
N LEU A 462 37.50 -18.74 -13.32
CA LEU A 462 38.62 -18.58 -12.38
C LEU A 462 38.56 -19.63 -11.26
N ASN A 463 37.41 -19.79 -10.60
CA ASN A 463 37.26 -20.78 -9.53
C ASN A 463 37.53 -22.22 -10.00
N ASN A 464 37.11 -22.55 -11.22
CA ASN A 464 37.37 -23.86 -11.82
C ASN A 464 38.86 -24.02 -12.16
N ALA A 465 39.50 -22.98 -12.69
CA ALA A 465 40.93 -22.97 -12.95
C ALA A 465 41.72 -23.19 -11.65
N THR A 466 41.42 -22.48 -10.56
CA THR A 466 42.09 -22.68 -9.25
C THR A 466 42.07 -24.14 -8.82
N LYS A 467 40.90 -24.81 -8.88
CA LYS A 467 40.77 -26.23 -8.51
C LYS A 467 41.59 -27.16 -9.41
N ILE A 468 41.59 -26.89 -10.71
CA ILE A 468 42.32 -27.68 -11.69
C ILE A 468 43.83 -27.48 -11.52
N LEU A 469 44.28 -26.24 -11.34
CA LEU A 469 45.69 -25.89 -11.12
C LEU A 469 46.22 -26.48 -9.80
N GLU A 470 45.43 -26.47 -8.72
CA GLU A 470 45.76 -27.14 -7.47
C GLU A 470 45.90 -28.66 -7.65
N LYS A 471 44.96 -29.29 -8.35
CA LYS A 471 45.02 -30.73 -8.66
C LYS A 471 46.28 -31.06 -9.48
N ILE A 472 46.59 -30.24 -10.49
CA ILE A 472 47.79 -30.39 -11.34
C ILE A 472 49.06 -30.24 -10.52
N ASN A 473 49.14 -29.24 -9.65
CA ASN A 473 50.28 -29.03 -8.78
C ASN A 473 50.58 -30.28 -7.94
N ASN A 474 49.53 -30.92 -7.40
CA ASN A 474 49.67 -32.14 -6.62
C ASN A 474 50.10 -33.35 -7.47
N ILE A 475 49.58 -33.48 -8.70
CA ILE A 475 50.00 -34.53 -9.64
C ILE A 475 51.48 -34.36 -9.99
N PHE A 476 51.90 -33.16 -10.38
CA PHE A 476 53.30 -32.88 -10.69
C PHE A 476 54.23 -33.14 -9.50
N LEU A 477 53.80 -32.85 -8.27
CA LEU A 477 54.57 -33.19 -7.08
C LEU A 477 54.82 -34.70 -6.95
N VAL A 478 53.81 -35.52 -7.21
CA VAL A 478 53.93 -36.99 -7.16
C VAL A 478 54.84 -37.49 -8.28
N ASP A 479 54.58 -37.05 -9.51
CA ASP A 479 55.32 -37.50 -10.70
C ASP A 479 56.79 -37.10 -10.63
N LEU A 480 57.09 -35.84 -10.27
CA LEU A 480 58.46 -35.38 -10.11
C LEU A 480 59.16 -36.09 -8.94
N SER A 481 58.45 -36.44 -7.87
CA SER A 481 59.04 -37.21 -6.76
C SER A 481 59.40 -38.63 -7.20
N ALA A 482 58.53 -39.30 -7.97
CA ALA A 482 58.82 -40.61 -8.55
C ALA A 482 59.99 -40.54 -9.55
N LEU A 483 60.02 -39.49 -10.36
CA LEU A 483 61.11 -39.21 -11.29
C LEU A 483 62.44 -39.00 -10.56
N ASN A 484 62.45 -38.17 -9.53
CA ASN A 484 63.62 -37.89 -8.69
C ASN A 484 64.17 -39.17 -8.03
N ASN A 485 63.30 -40.05 -7.54
CA ASN A 485 63.72 -41.33 -6.96
C ASN A 485 64.36 -42.25 -8.00
N SER A 486 63.83 -42.27 -9.23
CA SER A 486 64.40 -43.04 -10.33
C SER A 486 65.77 -42.48 -10.74
N LEU A 487 65.92 -41.16 -10.84
CA LEU A 487 67.20 -40.53 -11.13
C LEU A 487 68.23 -40.75 -10.01
N LYS A 488 67.85 -40.65 -8.74
CA LYS A 488 68.76 -40.94 -7.60
C LYS A 488 69.27 -42.37 -7.63
N ALA A 489 68.41 -43.34 -7.97
CA ALA A 489 68.83 -44.72 -8.16
C ALA A 489 69.88 -44.83 -9.28
N LEU A 490 69.65 -44.21 -10.44
CA LEU A 490 70.61 -44.19 -11.54
C LEU A 490 71.91 -43.45 -11.18
N SER A 491 71.84 -42.30 -10.50
CA SER A 491 73.00 -41.54 -10.02
C SER A 491 73.87 -42.40 -9.10
N SER A 492 73.27 -43.15 -8.17
CA SER A 492 74.03 -44.06 -7.29
C SER A 492 74.78 -45.16 -8.03
N ILE A 493 74.25 -45.61 -9.18
CA ILE A 493 74.86 -46.64 -10.03
C ILE A 493 75.99 -46.02 -10.85
N TYR A 494 75.71 -44.93 -11.57
CA TYR A 494 76.58 -44.40 -12.63
C TYR A 494 77.50 -43.23 -12.21
N ASN A 495 77.12 -42.43 -11.22
CA ASN A 495 77.84 -41.23 -10.74
C ASN A 495 78.25 -40.27 -11.88
N LEU A 496 77.29 -39.96 -12.76
CA LEU A 496 77.46 -39.07 -13.91
C LEU A 496 77.00 -37.65 -13.57
N PRO A 497 77.80 -36.60 -13.85
CA PRO A 497 77.42 -35.20 -13.60
C PRO A 497 76.10 -34.80 -14.26
N GLU A 498 75.77 -35.35 -15.43
CA GLU A 498 74.53 -35.09 -16.15
C GLU A 498 73.31 -35.57 -15.36
N ILE A 499 73.36 -36.76 -14.76
CA ILE A 499 72.28 -37.32 -13.94
C ILE A 499 72.14 -36.55 -12.63
N ASP A 500 73.26 -36.15 -12.01
CA ASP A 500 73.25 -35.36 -10.78
C ASP A 500 72.66 -33.96 -11.00
N ASN A 501 72.98 -33.32 -12.13
CA ASN A 501 72.40 -32.04 -12.51
C ASN A 501 70.89 -32.13 -12.72
N LEU A 502 70.41 -33.17 -13.43
CA LEU A 502 68.98 -33.41 -13.59
C LEU A 502 68.30 -33.70 -12.23
N THR A 503 68.93 -34.50 -11.38
CA THR A 503 68.42 -34.79 -10.02
C THR A 503 68.27 -33.51 -9.19
N ASN A 504 69.27 -32.62 -9.23
CA ASN A 504 69.23 -31.33 -8.55
C ASN A 504 68.15 -30.41 -9.12
N LEU A 505 68.01 -30.33 -10.44
CA LEU A 505 66.96 -29.56 -11.12
C LEU A 505 65.57 -30.05 -10.70
N ILE A 506 65.30 -31.36 -10.79
CA ILE A 506 64.00 -31.94 -10.39
C ILE A 506 63.73 -31.66 -8.91
N ASN A 507 64.74 -31.72 -8.05
CA ASN A 507 64.59 -31.39 -6.64
C ASN A 507 64.22 -29.90 -6.40
N ILE A 508 64.79 -28.97 -7.18
CA ILE A 508 64.42 -27.54 -7.15
C ILE A 508 62.97 -27.34 -7.62
N GLU A 509 62.53 -28.05 -8.64
CA GLU A 509 61.15 -27.98 -9.13
C GLU A 509 60.15 -28.54 -8.11
N ILE A 510 60.47 -29.64 -7.41
CA ILE A 510 59.66 -30.14 -6.29
C ILE A 510 59.52 -29.09 -5.19
N GLN A 511 60.62 -28.44 -4.79
CA GLN A 511 60.60 -27.37 -3.77
C GLN A 511 59.77 -26.17 -4.23
N THR A 512 59.85 -25.82 -5.52
CA THR A 512 59.05 -24.75 -6.13
C THR A 512 57.55 -25.05 -6.01
N LEU A 513 57.12 -26.29 -6.33
CA LEU A 513 55.72 -26.69 -6.22
C LEU A 513 55.20 -26.73 -4.79
N GLN A 514 56.07 -27.05 -3.83
CA GLN A 514 55.76 -27.06 -2.38
C GLN A 514 55.71 -25.67 -1.74
N THR A 515 56.20 -24.62 -2.43
CA THR A 515 56.21 -23.27 -1.87
C THR A 515 54.77 -22.74 -1.72
N PRO A 516 54.26 -22.48 -0.50
CA PRO A 516 52.84 -22.21 -0.27
C PRO A 516 52.37 -20.86 -0.83
N ASP A 517 53.22 -19.83 -0.78
CA ASP A 517 52.86 -18.46 -1.18
C ASP A 517 53.11 -18.17 -2.67
N MET A 518 53.66 -19.14 -3.42
CA MET A 518 53.93 -18.96 -4.85
C MET A 518 52.67 -19.23 -5.68
N PRO A 519 52.29 -18.33 -6.60
CA PRO A 519 51.11 -18.54 -7.43
C PRO A 519 51.24 -19.78 -8.33
N TYR A 520 50.13 -20.50 -8.55
CA TYR A 520 50.15 -21.71 -9.37
C TYR A 520 50.69 -21.47 -10.79
N CYS A 521 50.35 -20.35 -11.41
CA CYS A 521 50.82 -20.03 -12.75
C CYS A 521 52.32 -19.70 -12.82
N GLU A 522 52.90 -19.22 -11.72
CA GLU A 522 54.35 -19.07 -11.62
C GLU A 522 55.02 -20.44 -11.48
N LYS A 523 54.50 -21.31 -10.62
CA LYS A 523 54.98 -22.69 -10.46
C LYS A 523 54.99 -23.45 -11.80
N ILE A 524 53.87 -23.38 -12.52
CA ILE A 524 53.73 -24.01 -13.85
C ILE A 524 54.66 -23.37 -14.87
N SER A 525 54.85 -22.06 -14.84
CA SER A 525 55.78 -21.38 -15.76
C SER A 525 57.23 -21.80 -15.52
N ARG A 526 57.63 -22.07 -14.28
CA ARG A 526 58.98 -22.58 -13.95
C ARG A 526 59.17 -24.00 -14.50
N LEU A 527 58.22 -24.90 -14.20
CA LEU A 527 58.22 -26.25 -14.78
C LEU A 527 58.26 -26.25 -16.31
N TYR A 528 57.47 -25.37 -16.92
CA TYR A 528 57.42 -25.22 -18.38
C TYR A 528 58.77 -24.79 -18.97
N ASN A 529 59.49 -23.89 -18.31
CA ASN A 529 60.79 -23.44 -18.76
C ASN A 529 61.84 -24.57 -18.68
N SER A 530 61.66 -25.52 -17.76
CA SER A 530 62.50 -26.70 -17.55
C SER A 530 62.00 -27.94 -18.31
N ILE A 531 61.09 -27.78 -19.27
CA ILE A 531 60.38 -28.91 -19.91
C ILE A 531 61.29 -29.83 -20.73
N SER A 532 62.40 -29.32 -21.27
CA SER A 532 63.35 -30.12 -22.04
C SER A 532 64.13 -31.07 -21.13
N GLU A 533 64.61 -30.54 -20.02
CA GLU A 533 65.34 -31.28 -18.98
C GLU A 533 64.43 -32.29 -18.29
N ILE A 534 63.15 -31.94 -18.07
CA ILE A 534 62.15 -32.88 -17.55
C ILE A 534 61.92 -34.04 -18.54
N LYS A 535 61.84 -33.78 -19.85
CA LYS A 535 61.72 -34.84 -20.87
C LYS A 535 62.93 -35.78 -20.86
N GLU A 536 64.14 -35.23 -20.78
CA GLU A 536 65.38 -36.00 -20.68
C GLU A 536 65.39 -36.86 -19.41
N ALA A 537 65.02 -36.29 -18.27
CA ALA A 537 64.87 -37.02 -17.02
C ALA A 537 63.88 -38.19 -17.13
N ILE A 538 62.71 -37.96 -17.76
CA ILE A 538 61.69 -38.99 -17.98
C ILE A 538 62.22 -40.10 -18.88
N GLU A 539 62.95 -39.76 -19.95
CA GLU A 539 63.56 -40.77 -20.82
C GLU A 539 64.55 -41.65 -20.05
N LEU A 540 65.39 -41.07 -19.21
CA LEU A 540 66.31 -41.82 -18.35
C LEU A 540 65.56 -42.71 -17.36
N ALA A 541 64.52 -42.19 -16.72
CA ALA A 541 63.71 -42.94 -15.76
C ALA A 541 62.93 -44.08 -16.42
N ASN A 542 62.38 -43.89 -17.62
CA ASN A 542 61.71 -44.94 -18.38
C ASN A 542 62.69 -46.06 -18.80
N ASN A 543 63.96 -45.71 -19.06
CA ASN A 543 65.01 -46.68 -19.34
C ASN A 543 65.70 -47.23 -18.07
N LYS A 544 65.21 -46.92 -16.87
CA LYS A 544 65.88 -47.26 -15.59
C LYS A 544 66.19 -48.75 -15.46
N ASP A 545 65.25 -49.62 -15.81
CA ASP A 545 65.46 -51.07 -15.67
C ASP A 545 66.48 -51.58 -16.68
N THR A 546 66.44 -51.06 -17.92
CA THR A 546 67.46 -51.36 -18.95
C THR A 546 68.84 -50.87 -18.53
N LEU A 547 68.94 -49.67 -17.96
CA LEU A 547 70.18 -49.13 -17.42
C LEU A 547 70.63 -49.91 -16.17
N THR A 548 69.72 -50.42 -15.34
CA THR A 548 70.10 -51.28 -14.21
C THR A 548 70.70 -52.60 -14.71
N GLN A 549 70.05 -53.25 -15.68
CA GLN A 549 70.54 -54.47 -16.32
C GLN A 549 71.87 -54.26 -17.05
N LEU A 550 72.06 -53.10 -17.69
CA LEU A 550 73.33 -52.74 -18.32
C LEU A 550 74.48 -52.74 -17.30
N SER A 551 74.23 -52.25 -16.08
CA SER A 551 75.23 -52.29 -15.02
C SER A 551 75.64 -53.73 -14.68
N GLU A 552 74.66 -54.64 -14.53
CA GLU A 552 74.90 -56.07 -14.27
C GLU A 552 75.64 -56.77 -15.42
N LEU A 553 75.29 -56.43 -16.66
CA LEU A 553 75.96 -56.93 -17.86
C LEU A 553 77.42 -56.49 -17.91
N VAL A 554 77.71 -55.22 -17.61
CA VAL A 554 79.09 -54.71 -17.52
C VAL A 554 79.88 -55.44 -16.44
N GLU A 555 79.27 -55.82 -15.31
CA GLU A 555 79.96 -56.66 -14.30
C GLU A 555 80.33 -58.04 -14.84
N THR A 556 79.45 -58.62 -15.65
CA THR A 556 79.64 -59.95 -16.25
C THR A 556 80.71 -59.92 -17.35
N LEU A 557 80.76 -58.84 -18.13
CA LEU A 557 81.72 -58.67 -19.23
C LEU A 557 83.10 -58.24 -18.76
N LEU A 558 83.21 -57.60 -17.58
CA LEU A 558 84.46 -57.03 -17.06
C LEU A 558 85.69 -57.96 -17.15
N PRO A 559 85.61 -59.27 -16.83
CA PRO A 559 86.74 -60.19 -16.99
C PRO A 559 87.22 -60.31 -18.45
N GLN A 560 86.30 -60.35 -19.41
CA GLN A 560 86.63 -60.43 -20.85
C GLN A 560 87.24 -59.13 -21.37
N ILE A 561 86.77 -57.97 -20.88
CA ILE A 561 87.34 -56.66 -21.24
C ILE A 561 88.77 -56.52 -20.71
N LEU A 562 89.06 -57.08 -19.52
CA LEU A 562 90.40 -57.08 -18.94
C LEU A 562 91.40 -57.98 -19.68
N GLU A 563 90.94 -59.10 -20.25
CA GLU A 563 91.80 -59.99 -21.05
C GLU A 563 92.14 -59.43 -22.43
N THR A 564 91.21 -58.72 -23.06
CA THR A 564 91.32 -58.27 -24.47
C THR A 564 91.74 -56.81 -24.62
N GLY A 565 91.51 -55.97 -23.59
CA GLY A 565 91.84 -54.54 -23.60
C GLY A 565 90.89 -53.67 -24.45
N GLU A 566 90.01 -54.27 -25.25
CA GLU A 566 89.01 -53.59 -26.06
C GLU A 566 87.72 -54.44 -26.20
N VAL A 567 86.56 -53.78 -26.29
CA VAL A 567 85.27 -54.42 -26.59
C VAL A 567 84.55 -53.66 -27.70
N ASN A 568 84.09 -54.40 -28.71
CA ASN A 568 83.27 -53.88 -29.81
C ASN A 568 81.79 -53.85 -29.40
N LEU A 569 81.14 -52.69 -29.52
CA LEU A 569 79.79 -52.44 -29.02
C LEU A 569 78.72 -53.29 -29.75
N ASP A 570 78.89 -53.48 -31.06
CA ASP A 570 77.98 -54.29 -31.89
C ASP A 570 78.02 -55.79 -31.53
N GLU A 571 79.20 -56.30 -31.16
CA GLU A 571 79.39 -57.71 -30.82
C GLU A 571 78.68 -58.10 -29.51
N VAL A 572 78.47 -57.11 -28.64
CA VAL A 572 77.79 -57.26 -27.35
C VAL A 572 76.31 -56.85 -27.45
N GLY A 573 75.86 -56.36 -28.61
CA GLY A 573 74.48 -55.91 -28.83
C GLY A 573 74.12 -54.65 -28.04
N ILE A 574 75.10 -53.82 -27.70
CA ILE A 574 74.90 -52.59 -26.92
C ILE A 574 74.69 -51.43 -27.89
N ASN A 575 73.57 -50.72 -27.72
CA ASN A 575 73.28 -49.53 -28.51
C ASN A 575 74.19 -48.35 -28.12
N ASP A 576 74.68 -47.60 -29.11
CA ASP A 576 75.53 -46.42 -28.96
C ASP A 576 75.04 -45.41 -27.92
N LYS A 577 73.72 -45.27 -27.74
CA LYS A 577 73.14 -44.35 -26.75
C LYS A 577 73.49 -44.70 -25.28
N TYR A 578 73.91 -45.92 -25.01
CA TYR A 578 74.26 -46.40 -23.67
C TYR A 578 75.77 -46.36 -23.37
N VAL A 579 76.59 -46.00 -24.36
CA VAL A 579 78.06 -46.09 -24.27
C VAL A 579 78.62 -45.22 -23.15
N ASN A 580 78.12 -44.00 -22.99
CA ASN A 580 78.56 -43.09 -21.93
C ASN A 580 78.30 -43.65 -20.53
N PHE A 581 77.21 -44.42 -20.35
CA PHE A 581 76.89 -45.10 -19.10
C PHE A 581 77.89 -46.22 -18.79
N ILE A 582 78.35 -46.96 -19.81
CA ILE A 582 79.35 -48.02 -19.64
C ILE A 582 80.71 -47.45 -19.28
N ILE A 583 81.14 -46.38 -19.97
CA ILE A 583 82.38 -45.66 -19.62
C ILE A 583 82.34 -45.22 -18.16
N ALA A 584 81.22 -44.66 -17.71
CA ALA A 584 81.04 -44.19 -16.34
C ALA A 584 81.22 -45.31 -15.30
N LEU A 585 80.61 -46.49 -15.55
CA LEU A 585 80.77 -47.66 -14.68
C LEU A 585 82.20 -48.16 -14.61
N LEU A 586 82.90 -48.25 -15.75
CA LEU A 586 84.29 -48.71 -15.82
C LEU A 586 85.23 -47.72 -15.10
N ASN A 587 85.03 -46.41 -15.31
CA ASN A 587 85.77 -45.35 -14.62
C ASN A 587 85.52 -45.37 -13.11
N LYS A 588 84.29 -45.60 -12.66
CA LYS A 588 83.94 -45.73 -11.23
C LYS A 588 84.64 -46.93 -10.57
N LYS A 589 84.87 -48.01 -11.32
CA LYS A 589 85.64 -49.19 -10.87
C LYS A 589 87.17 -49.00 -10.93
N GLY A 590 87.65 -47.83 -11.35
CA GLY A 590 89.07 -47.48 -11.36
C GLY A 590 89.80 -47.72 -12.68
N PHE A 591 89.10 -48.10 -13.75
CA PHE A 591 89.69 -48.30 -15.07
C PHE A 591 89.60 -47.02 -15.90
N ASN A 592 90.63 -46.67 -16.66
CA ASN A 592 90.57 -45.49 -17.54
C ASN A 592 89.98 -45.90 -18.89
N ALA A 593 88.65 -45.80 -19.01
CA ALA A 593 87.90 -46.21 -20.20
C ALA A 593 87.70 -45.01 -21.16
N LYS A 594 87.90 -45.24 -22.46
CA LYS A 594 87.62 -44.27 -23.53
C LYS A 594 86.95 -44.96 -24.71
N VAL A 595 86.25 -44.17 -25.52
CA VAL A 595 85.59 -44.66 -26.74
C VAL A 595 86.34 -44.13 -27.96
N GLU A 596 86.65 -45.04 -28.87
CA GLU A 596 87.18 -44.73 -30.20
C GLU A 596 86.35 -45.49 -31.25
N GLY A 597 85.49 -44.76 -31.97
CA GLY A 597 84.56 -45.38 -32.92
C GLY A 597 83.56 -46.30 -32.21
N ASN A 598 83.45 -47.55 -32.67
CA ASN A 598 82.53 -48.56 -32.12
C ASN A 598 83.12 -49.40 -30.99
N LYS A 599 84.24 -48.96 -30.39
CA LYS A 599 84.98 -49.74 -29.39
C LYS A 599 85.16 -48.98 -28.09
N ILE A 600 85.03 -49.70 -26.98
CA ILE A 600 85.46 -49.25 -25.65
C ILE A 600 86.88 -49.78 -25.41
N LEU A 601 87.82 -48.87 -25.17
CA LEU A 601 89.21 -49.17 -24.86
C LEU A 601 89.46 -49.02 -23.36
N LEU A 602 90.04 -50.05 -22.73
CA LEU A 602 90.53 -49.98 -21.35
C LEU A 602 92.03 -49.73 -21.32
N LYS A 603 92.47 -48.62 -20.71
CA LYS A 603 93.88 -48.43 -20.42
C LYS A 603 94.24 -49.22 -19.16
N ILE A 604 94.77 -50.43 -19.33
CA ILE A 604 95.30 -51.23 -18.21
C ILE A 604 96.56 -50.53 -17.71
N ASN A 605 96.51 -49.93 -16.51
CA ASN A 605 97.73 -49.52 -15.82
C ASN A 605 98.43 -50.80 -15.33
N SER A 606 99.37 -51.33 -16.11
CA SER A 606 100.30 -52.33 -15.62
C SER A 606 101.23 -51.68 -14.59
N LYS A 607 100.92 -51.84 -13.31
CA LYS A 607 101.92 -51.83 -12.24
C LYS A 607 101.75 -53.11 -11.42
N GLU A 608 102.80 -53.92 -11.46
CA GLU A 608 103.09 -54.97 -10.47
C GLU A 608 102.96 -54.45 -9.04
#